data_AF-A0A6G7VGA6-F1
#
_entry.id   AF-A0A6G7VGA6-F1
#
_cell.length_a   1.000
_cell.length_b   1.000
_cell.length_c   1.000
_cell.angle_alpha   90.00
_cell.angle_beta   90.00
_cell.angle_gamma   90.00
#
_symmetry.space_group_name_H-M   'P 1'
#
loop_
_entity.id
_entity.type
_entity.pdbx_description
1 polymer ?
#
loop_
_entity_poly.entity_id
_entity_poly.type
_entity_poly.pdbx_seq_one_letter_code
_entity_poly.pdbx_strand_id
1 'polypeptide(L)'
;MFSPIAPARWFTEPGFAGPGDEVSDAQRSLRLRFWVQPGLYVEGLQDAILRLNFSYGAGFRRDSLLNVLINGLFVRAIPLNEPSGATLLDYKLRIPAGMLRSGPNQLEILPMLVPAETGWCQLCQAENLLLTVYGDSTLELPPMTQFARLPDLELWARTGFLSLRDPEGSGLAAQVVDASPDAAGAAWTLLARLAQISGLPLYRAEIGADPDLKDRKVVVIRAFQDLDPEPKAAAPWRLSDAQSFADYGSLRTIAEAEIGGAWWQHSLARIQDWFETQIASPRDHRVRVLYADQILRSCARRRY
;
A
#
# COMPACT_ATOMS: atom_id res chain seq x y z
N MET A 1 -10.85 24.32 8.67
CA MET A 1 -10.47 23.77 9.99
C MET A 1 -9.52 22.61 9.72
N PHE A 2 -8.23 22.80 10.01
CA PHE A 2 -7.15 21.94 9.55
C PHE A 2 -7.08 20.64 10.38
N SER A 3 -7.12 19.48 9.72
CA SER A 3 -6.78 18.20 10.36
C SER A 3 -5.31 17.90 10.05
N PRO A 4 -4.40 17.91 11.05
CA PRO A 4 -2.99 17.66 10.82
C PRO A 4 -2.73 16.16 11.00
N ILE A 5 -2.87 15.38 9.92
CA ILE A 5 -2.24 14.06 9.83
C ILE A 5 -1.59 13.98 8.44
N ALA A 6 -0.29 14.26 8.45
CA ALA A 6 0.68 14.32 7.35
C ALA A 6 0.62 15.57 6.44
N PRO A 7 1.54 16.55 6.60
CA PRO A 7 1.83 17.48 5.52
C PRO A 7 2.33 16.69 4.30
N ALA A 8 1.93 17.10 3.11
CA ALA A 8 2.45 16.64 1.83
C ALA A 8 3.94 17.02 1.69
N ARG A 9 4.80 16.33 2.43
CA ARG A 9 6.27 16.37 2.39
C ARG A 9 6.81 15.04 2.92
N TRP A 10 6.57 13.94 2.19
CA TRP A 10 7.04 12.61 2.60
C TRP A 10 8.48 12.30 2.21
N PHE A 11 9.10 13.15 1.40
CA PHE A 11 10.50 13.01 1.07
C PHE A 11 11.44 13.63 2.13
N THR A 12 10.94 14.14 3.25
CA THR A 12 11.77 14.69 4.34
C THR A 12 11.88 13.79 5.57
N GLU A 13 11.59 12.48 5.46
CA GLU A 13 11.93 11.55 6.55
C GLU A 13 13.45 11.58 6.83
N PRO A 14 13.91 11.34 8.06
CA PRO A 14 15.33 11.47 8.45
C PRO A 14 16.31 10.50 7.75
N GLY A 15 15.84 9.68 6.80
CA GLY A 15 16.67 8.89 5.87
C GLY A 15 16.78 9.46 4.45
N PHE A 16 15.98 10.48 4.10
CA PHE A 16 15.95 11.11 2.77
C PHE A 16 16.53 12.53 2.74
N ALA A 17 16.88 13.12 3.89
CA ALA A 17 17.56 14.42 3.99
C ALA A 17 19.08 14.34 3.67
N GLY A 18 19.43 13.58 2.63
CA GLY A 18 20.79 13.39 2.13
C GLY A 18 20.89 13.72 0.62
N PRO A 19 22.09 13.65 0.01
CA PRO A 19 22.38 14.07 -1.37
C PRO A 19 21.66 13.29 -2.51
N GLY A 20 20.60 12.53 -2.21
CA GLY A 20 19.88 11.66 -3.14
C GLY A 20 20.21 10.18 -2.94
N ASP A 21 19.31 9.31 -3.40
CA ASP A 21 19.55 7.87 -3.44
C ASP A 21 20.11 7.48 -4.81
N GLU A 22 21.31 6.91 -4.83
CA GLU A 22 21.89 6.32 -6.03
C GLU A 22 21.20 4.97 -6.30
N VAL A 23 20.57 4.87 -7.47
CA VAL A 23 19.95 3.65 -7.96
C VAL A 23 20.82 3.13 -9.11
N SER A 24 21.76 2.25 -8.79
CA SER A 24 22.63 1.58 -9.77
C SER A 24 21.99 0.29 -10.30
N ASP A 25 22.61 -0.37 -11.28
CA ASP A 25 22.21 -1.72 -11.75
C ASP A 25 22.17 -2.77 -10.60
N ALA A 26 22.93 -2.54 -9.52
CA ALA A 26 22.87 -3.36 -8.30
C ALA A 26 21.58 -3.11 -7.47
N GLN A 27 21.01 -1.91 -7.55
CA GLN A 27 19.75 -1.54 -6.91
C GLN A 27 18.61 -1.55 -7.94
N ARG A 28 17.96 -2.71 -8.07
CA ARG A 28 16.95 -2.97 -9.10
C ARG A 28 15.72 -2.06 -9.08
N SER A 29 15.44 -1.35 -7.98
CA SER A 29 14.22 -0.55 -7.82
C SER A 29 14.29 0.35 -6.59
N LEU A 30 13.76 1.56 -6.68
CA LEU A 30 13.42 2.39 -5.51
C LEU A 30 11.94 2.18 -5.18
N ARG A 31 11.63 1.77 -3.93
CA ARG A 31 10.27 1.54 -3.46
C ARG A 31 9.94 2.46 -2.28
N LEU A 32 8.92 3.28 -2.47
CA LEU A 32 8.41 4.22 -1.48
C LEU A 32 7.02 3.78 -1.05
N ARG A 33 6.85 3.51 0.25
CA ARG A 33 5.55 3.16 0.82
C ARG A 33 4.93 4.39 1.45
N PHE A 34 3.63 4.54 1.25
CA PHE A 34 2.92 5.70 1.74
C PHE A 34 1.46 5.42 2.04
N TRP A 35 0.84 6.29 2.84
CA TRP A 35 -0.48 6.05 3.40
C TRP A 35 -1.50 7.11 2.99
N VAL A 36 -2.52 6.71 2.24
CA VAL A 36 -3.69 7.56 1.98
C VAL A 36 -4.70 7.32 3.10
N GLN A 37 -5.20 8.38 3.73
CA GLN A 37 -6.12 8.21 4.85
C GLN A 37 -7.37 7.41 4.42
N PRO A 38 -7.83 6.44 5.22
CA PRO A 38 -9.00 5.65 4.88
C PRO A 38 -10.27 6.51 4.87
N GLY A 39 -11.17 6.21 3.94
CA GLY A 39 -12.39 7.01 3.77
C GLY A 39 -12.15 8.36 3.10
N LEU A 40 -10.98 8.57 2.50
CA LEU A 40 -10.80 9.62 1.51
C LEU A 40 -11.14 9.08 0.12
N TYR A 41 -12.01 9.81 -0.57
CA TYR A 41 -12.46 9.54 -1.93
C TYR A 41 -12.05 10.69 -2.83
N VAL A 42 -11.54 10.35 -4.02
CA VAL A 42 -11.23 11.35 -5.04
C VAL A 42 -12.46 11.54 -5.92
N GLU A 43 -12.96 12.78 -5.95
CA GLU A 43 -14.12 13.14 -6.75
C GLU A 43 -13.70 13.39 -8.20
N GLY A 44 -14.31 12.65 -9.14
CA GLY A 44 -14.08 12.79 -10.58
C GLY A 44 -12.72 12.24 -11.06
N LEU A 45 -12.26 12.76 -12.20
CA LEU A 45 -11.01 12.35 -12.86
C LEU A 45 -9.85 13.28 -12.47
N GLN A 46 -9.46 13.23 -11.20
CA GLN A 46 -8.31 13.99 -10.71
C GLN A 46 -7.05 13.13 -10.63
N ASP A 47 -5.89 13.77 -10.76
CA ASP A 47 -4.59 13.12 -10.74
C ASP A 47 -3.78 13.57 -9.53
N ALA A 48 -3.04 12.63 -8.93
CA ALA A 48 -1.90 12.98 -8.09
C ALA A 48 -0.73 13.43 -8.98
N ILE A 49 0.09 14.36 -8.47
CA ILE A 49 1.23 14.90 -9.20
C ILE A 49 2.51 14.42 -8.53
N LEU A 50 3.29 13.59 -9.24
CA LEU A 50 4.64 13.23 -8.85
C LEU A 50 5.62 14.17 -9.55
N ARG A 51 6.34 14.99 -8.79
CA ARG A 51 7.46 15.80 -9.26
C ARG A 51 8.75 15.04 -8.96
N LEU A 52 9.44 14.59 -10.00
CA LEU A 52 10.72 13.88 -9.86
C LEU A 52 11.88 14.82 -10.18
N ASN A 53 12.86 14.80 -9.28
CA ASN A 53 14.17 15.35 -9.51
C ASN A 53 15.13 14.16 -9.62
N PHE A 54 15.81 14.01 -10.74
CA PHE A 54 16.75 12.90 -10.95
C PHE A 54 17.85 13.24 -11.94
N SER A 55 18.96 12.52 -11.87
CA SER A 55 20.04 12.58 -12.87
C SER A 55 20.44 11.19 -13.32
N TYR A 56 20.99 11.10 -14.52
CA TYR A 56 21.52 9.85 -15.06
C TYR A 56 22.76 10.07 -15.91
N GLY A 57 23.63 9.06 -15.95
CA GLY A 57 24.90 9.09 -16.64
C GLY A 57 24.79 9.00 -18.17
N ALA A 58 25.94 9.09 -18.83
CA ALA A 58 26.06 9.03 -20.29
C ALA A 58 26.12 7.58 -20.82
N GLY A 59 25.97 7.44 -22.14
CA GLY A 59 26.19 6.16 -22.82
C GLY A 59 25.06 5.14 -22.64
N PHE A 60 23.84 5.62 -22.44
CA PHE A 60 22.65 4.79 -22.38
C PHE A 60 22.17 4.48 -23.79
N ARG A 61 21.69 3.26 -24.01
CA ARG A 61 21.01 2.89 -25.25
C ARG A 61 19.61 3.51 -25.29
N ARG A 62 19.07 3.70 -26.49
CA ARG A 62 17.78 4.37 -26.73
C ARG A 62 16.57 3.69 -26.08
N ASP A 63 16.69 2.42 -25.72
CA ASP A 63 15.67 1.63 -25.01
C ASP A 63 15.89 1.58 -23.49
N SER A 64 16.79 2.42 -22.95
CA SER A 64 16.90 2.63 -21.51
C SER A 64 15.73 3.48 -21.00
N LEU A 65 15.04 2.99 -19.98
CA LEU A 65 13.80 3.56 -19.47
C LEU A 65 13.81 3.62 -17.95
N LEU A 66 13.13 4.61 -17.38
CA LEU A 66 12.75 4.65 -15.97
C LEU A 66 11.25 4.39 -15.86
N ASN A 67 10.87 3.21 -15.40
CA ASN A 67 9.46 2.84 -15.22
C ASN A 67 8.97 3.34 -13.87
N VAL A 68 7.78 3.93 -13.86
CA VAL A 68 7.07 4.35 -12.65
C VAL A 68 5.84 3.48 -12.49
N LEU A 69 5.74 2.84 -11.32
CA LEU A 69 4.63 1.97 -10.96
C LEU A 69 3.98 2.46 -9.67
N ILE A 70 2.66 2.29 -9.58
CA ILE A 70 1.88 2.53 -8.37
C ILE A 70 1.12 1.25 -8.05
N ASN A 71 1.32 0.71 -6.85
CA ASN A 71 0.70 -0.53 -6.40
C ASN A 71 0.94 -1.71 -7.36
N GLY A 72 2.10 -1.74 -8.02
CA GLY A 72 2.49 -2.74 -9.03
C GLY A 72 1.90 -2.49 -10.43
N LEU A 73 1.09 -1.44 -10.62
CA LEU A 73 0.54 -1.07 -11.93
C LEU A 73 1.43 -0.04 -12.61
N PHE A 74 1.71 -0.26 -13.89
CA PHE A 74 2.49 0.65 -14.71
C PHE A 74 1.76 1.98 -14.92
N VAL A 75 2.43 3.09 -14.61
CA VAL A 75 1.94 4.46 -14.83
C VAL A 75 2.57 5.04 -16.10
N ARG A 76 3.91 5.03 -16.17
CA ARG A 76 4.66 5.68 -17.24
C ARG A 76 6.07 5.10 -17.34
N ALA A 77 6.62 5.14 -18.55
CA ALA A 77 8.05 4.97 -18.82
C ALA A 77 8.64 6.33 -19.21
N ILE A 78 9.71 6.74 -18.53
CA ILE A 78 10.47 7.95 -18.84
C ILE A 78 11.71 7.52 -19.63
N PRO A 79 11.86 7.92 -20.90
CA PRO A 79 13.02 7.57 -21.69
C PRO A 79 14.28 8.26 -21.16
N LEU A 80 15.39 7.52 -21.11
CA LEU A 80 16.71 8.01 -20.68
C LEU A 80 17.62 8.10 -21.90
N ASN A 81 17.28 9.01 -22.82
CA ASN A 81 17.78 8.99 -24.20
C ASN A 81 18.82 10.08 -24.52
N GLU A 82 19.18 10.93 -23.56
CA GLU A 82 20.25 11.94 -23.75
C GLU A 82 21.62 11.25 -23.75
N PRO A 83 22.40 11.26 -24.86
CA PRO A 83 23.64 10.51 -24.95
C PRO A 83 24.72 10.94 -23.95
N SER A 84 24.74 12.23 -23.57
CA SER A 84 25.67 12.78 -22.57
C SER A 84 25.22 12.58 -21.12
N GLY A 85 24.10 11.91 -20.89
CA GLY A 85 23.41 11.95 -19.60
C GLY A 85 22.67 13.27 -19.41
N ALA A 86 21.82 13.32 -18.39
CA ALA A 86 21.04 14.52 -18.09
C ALA A 86 20.71 14.65 -16.60
N THR A 87 20.41 15.88 -16.20
CA THR A 87 19.76 16.18 -14.92
C THR A 87 18.39 16.79 -15.22
N LEU A 88 17.34 16.16 -14.71
CA LEU A 88 15.96 16.61 -14.86
C LEU A 88 15.42 17.03 -13.49
N LEU A 89 14.96 18.27 -13.40
CA LEU A 89 14.35 18.85 -12.22
C LEU A 89 12.88 19.15 -12.52
N ASP A 90 12.01 18.98 -11.51
CA ASP A 90 10.56 19.16 -11.57
C ASP A 90 9.90 18.38 -12.74
N TYR A 91 10.35 17.15 -12.99
CA TYR A 91 9.72 16.29 -13.99
C TYR A 91 8.33 15.85 -13.49
N LYS A 92 7.26 16.37 -14.10
CA LYS A 92 5.89 16.16 -13.66
C LYS A 92 5.27 14.92 -14.29
N LEU A 93 4.90 13.96 -13.44
CA LEU A 93 4.06 12.83 -13.78
C LEU A 93 2.67 13.02 -13.20
N ARG A 94 1.64 12.80 -14.01
CA ARG A 94 0.26 12.66 -13.54
C ARG A 94 -0.02 11.19 -13.25
N ILE A 95 -0.47 10.92 -12.03
CA ILE A 95 -0.87 9.58 -11.58
C ILE A 95 -2.39 9.62 -11.40
N PRO A 96 -3.15 8.86 -12.21
CA PRO A 96 -4.60 8.77 -12.05
C PRO A 96 -4.97 8.37 -10.63
N ALA A 97 -5.88 9.12 -10.00
CA ALA A 97 -6.31 8.84 -8.63
C ALA A 97 -6.86 7.42 -8.44
N GLY A 98 -7.47 6.83 -9.46
CA GLY A 98 -7.96 5.45 -9.43
C GLY A 98 -6.87 4.38 -9.25
N MET A 99 -5.58 4.73 -9.44
CA MET A 99 -4.46 3.83 -9.13
C MET A 99 -4.08 3.87 -7.64
N LEU A 100 -4.50 4.91 -6.91
CA LEU A 100 -4.34 5.02 -5.47
C LEU A 100 -5.43 4.23 -4.76
N ARG A 101 -5.12 3.75 -3.56
CA ARG A 101 -6.06 3.02 -2.71
C ARG A 101 -6.12 3.71 -1.35
N SER A 102 -7.27 3.65 -0.69
CA SER A 102 -7.33 3.97 0.73
C SER A 102 -6.38 3.05 1.52
N GLY A 103 -5.60 3.64 2.42
CA GLY A 103 -4.59 2.97 3.23
C GLY A 103 -3.22 2.87 2.55
N PRO A 104 -2.55 1.70 2.65
CA PRO A 104 -1.18 1.55 2.18
C PRO A 104 -1.12 1.52 0.64
N ASN A 105 -0.18 2.31 0.12
CA ASN A 105 0.20 2.38 -1.28
C ASN A 105 1.72 2.23 -1.42
N GLN A 106 2.16 1.84 -2.62
CA GLN A 106 3.58 1.73 -2.96
C GLN A 106 3.84 2.40 -4.31
N LEU A 107 4.72 3.40 -4.31
CA LEU A 107 5.37 3.94 -5.50
C LEU A 107 6.66 3.16 -5.75
N GLU A 108 6.86 2.70 -6.98
CA GLU A 108 8.07 2.01 -7.39
C GLU A 108 8.66 2.68 -8.63
N ILE A 109 9.95 2.98 -8.55
CA ILE A 109 10.76 3.52 -9.63
C ILE A 109 11.73 2.41 -10.04
N LEU A 110 11.55 1.90 -11.25
CA LEU A 110 12.23 0.72 -11.78
C LEU A 110 13.08 1.12 -13.00
N PRO A 111 14.39 1.34 -12.83
CA PRO A 111 15.28 1.63 -13.94
C PRO A 111 15.54 0.37 -14.77
N MET A 112 15.52 0.52 -16.09
CA MET A 112 15.99 -0.43 -17.07
C MET A 112 17.12 0.25 -17.82
N LEU A 113 18.36 0.03 -17.38
CA LEU A 113 19.55 0.70 -17.92
C LEU A 113 20.27 -0.26 -18.85
N VAL A 114 20.54 0.18 -20.08
CA VAL A 114 21.25 -0.62 -21.06
C VAL A 114 22.40 0.18 -21.66
N PRO A 115 23.63 -0.36 -21.74
CA PRO A 115 24.75 0.33 -22.37
C PRO A 115 24.47 0.60 -23.85
N ALA A 116 24.93 1.73 -24.38
CA ALA A 116 24.77 2.10 -25.78
C ALA A 116 25.37 1.05 -26.74
N GLU A 117 26.57 0.56 -26.41
CA GLU A 117 27.25 -0.49 -27.17
C GLU A 117 27.01 -1.85 -26.54
N THR A 118 26.36 -2.73 -27.30
CA THR A 118 26.07 -4.12 -26.91
C THR A 118 26.32 -5.00 -28.13
N GLY A 119 27.42 -5.73 -28.15
CA GLY A 119 27.78 -6.55 -29.30
C GLY A 119 28.91 -7.53 -29.01
N TRP A 120 29.01 -8.55 -29.86
CA TRP A 120 30.07 -9.56 -29.79
C TRP A 120 31.43 -8.90 -30.05
N CYS A 121 32.41 -9.18 -29.19
CA CYS A 121 33.77 -8.63 -29.25
C CYS A 121 33.85 -7.09 -29.14
N GLN A 122 32.83 -6.43 -28.61
CA GLN A 122 32.86 -5.00 -28.27
C GLN A 122 33.10 -4.80 -26.76
N LEU A 123 33.74 -3.70 -26.40
CA LEU A 123 33.88 -3.29 -25.00
C LEU A 123 32.54 -2.73 -24.51
N CYS A 124 31.79 -3.52 -23.75
CA CYS A 124 30.64 -3.01 -22.99
C CYS A 124 31.14 -2.20 -21.78
N GLN A 125 30.92 -0.88 -21.75
CA GLN A 125 31.11 -0.08 -20.54
C GLN A 125 29.77 0.12 -19.81
N ALA A 126 29.68 -0.42 -18.59
CA ALA A 126 28.51 -0.26 -17.72
C ALA A 126 28.76 0.69 -16.54
N GLU A 127 29.99 1.18 -16.37
CA GLU A 127 30.41 2.00 -15.23
C GLU A 127 29.64 3.32 -15.12
N ASN A 128 29.17 3.84 -16.26
CA ASN A 128 28.40 5.08 -16.34
C ASN A 128 26.89 4.86 -16.28
N LEU A 129 26.40 3.62 -16.14
CA LEU A 129 24.97 3.30 -15.99
C LEU A 129 24.47 3.59 -14.58
N LEU A 130 24.51 4.87 -14.22
CA LEU A 130 24.13 5.40 -12.93
C LEU A 130 22.87 6.24 -13.07
N LEU A 131 21.94 6.07 -12.15
CA LEU A 131 20.75 6.91 -12.00
C LEU A 131 20.68 7.35 -10.53
N THR A 132 20.40 8.62 -10.27
CA THR A 132 20.17 9.14 -8.92
C THR A 132 18.81 9.80 -8.87
N VAL A 133 17.96 9.42 -7.92
CA VAL A 133 16.70 10.10 -7.63
C VAL A 133 16.90 10.95 -6.38
N TYR A 134 16.64 12.26 -6.48
CA TYR A 134 16.87 13.18 -5.39
C TYR A 134 15.73 13.17 -4.37
N GLY A 135 16.10 13.29 -3.10
CA GLY A 135 15.20 13.31 -1.94
C GLY A 135 14.35 14.59 -1.81
N ASP A 136 14.41 15.51 -2.76
CA ASP A 136 13.53 16.68 -2.85
C ASP A 136 12.44 16.52 -3.92
N SER A 137 12.32 15.33 -4.50
CA SER A 137 11.14 14.90 -5.27
C SER A 137 9.88 15.02 -4.40
N THR A 138 8.69 15.16 -4.99
CA THR A 138 7.43 15.29 -4.23
C THR A 138 6.28 14.53 -4.87
N LEU A 139 5.38 14.01 -4.03
CA LEU A 139 4.10 13.43 -4.45
C LEU A 139 2.98 14.26 -3.83
N GLU A 140 2.22 14.93 -4.67
CA GLU A 140 1.09 15.76 -4.29
C GLU A 140 -0.20 14.97 -4.57
N LEU A 141 -0.96 14.67 -3.52
CA LEU A 141 -2.24 13.99 -3.63
C LEU A 141 -3.31 14.98 -4.11
N PRO A 142 -4.28 14.55 -4.95
CA PRO A 142 -5.38 15.41 -5.37
C PRO A 142 -6.24 15.80 -4.14
N PRO A 143 -7.04 16.86 -4.23
CA PRO A 143 -8.04 17.14 -3.20
C PRO A 143 -8.98 15.93 -3.07
N MET A 144 -9.17 15.49 -1.83
CA MET A 144 -10.00 14.34 -1.50
C MET A 144 -11.08 14.75 -0.50
N THR A 145 -12.26 14.14 -0.64
CA THR A 145 -13.39 14.34 0.26
C THR A 145 -13.54 13.13 1.17
N GLN A 146 -13.95 13.35 2.42
CA GLN A 146 -14.25 12.25 3.33
C GLN A 146 -15.55 11.56 2.92
N PHE A 147 -15.43 10.36 2.39
CA PHE A 147 -16.52 9.49 2.01
C PHE A 147 -16.09 8.03 2.10
N ALA A 148 -16.83 7.24 2.88
CA ALA A 148 -16.69 5.78 2.92
C ALA A 148 -18.09 5.17 2.87
N ARG A 149 -18.27 4.18 2.00
CA ARG A 149 -19.47 3.33 2.04
C ARG A 149 -19.33 2.38 3.22
N LEU A 150 -20.36 2.27 4.04
CA LEU A 150 -20.34 1.40 5.22
C LEU A 150 -21.49 0.42 5.15
N PRO A 151 -21.26 -0.87 5.43
CA PRO A 151 -19.98 -1.49 5.82
C PRO A 151 -19.05 -1.80 4.64
N ASP A 152 -17.76 -1.45 4.76
CA ASP A 152 -16.71 -1.84 3.81
C ASP A 152 -15.64 -2.65 4.54
N LEU A 153 -15.79 -3.98 4.43
CA LEU A 153 -14.92 -4.97 5.06
C LEU A 153 -13.52 -5.00 4.44
N GLU A 154 -13.40 -4.66 3.15
CA GLU A 154 -12.09 -4.57 2.51
C GLU A 154 -11.31 -3.35 3.04
N LEU A 155 -11.98 -2.20 3.13
CA LEU A 155 -11.41 -0.99 3.73
C LEU A 155 -10.96 -1.27 5.17
N TRP A 156 -11.80 -1.96 5.96
CA TRP A 156 -11.45 -2.37 7.32
C TRP A 156 -10.24 -3.32 7.33
N ALA A 157 -10.20 -4.37 6.52
CA ALA A 157 -9.09 -5.33 6.49
C ALA A 157 -7.76 -4.71 6.04
N ARG A 158 -7.80 -3.71 5.15
CA ARG A 158 -6.59 -3.02 4.66
C ARG A 158 -6.07 -1.95 5.60
N THR A 159 -6.93 -1.36 6.44
CA THR A 159 -6.61 -0.10 7.13
C THR A 159 -7.01 -0.04 8.61
N GLY A 160 -7.78 -1.03 9.09
CA GLY A 160 -8.43 -1.00 10.39
C GLY A 160 -9.47 0.12 10.54
N PHE A 161 -9.88 0.78 9.45
CA PHE A 161 -10.86 1.88 9.46
C PHE A 161 -12.11 1.52 10.27
N LEU A 162 -12.63 2.45 11.08
CA LEU A 162 -13.65 2.25 12.14
C LEU A 162 -13.13 1.73 13.47
N SER A 163 -12.11 0.87 13.51
CA SER A 163 -11.59 0.26 14.75
C SER A 163 -10.30 0.95 15.22
N LEU A 164 -9.38 1.24 14.29
CA LEU A 164 -8.12 1.93 14.55
C LEU A 164 -8.31 3.43 14.35
N ARG A 165 -8.38 4.17 15.46
CA ARG A 165 -8.36 5.65 15.48
C ARG A 165 -6.96 6.20 15.65
N ASP A 166 -6.12 5.45 16.34
CA ASP A 166 -4.74 5.79 16.65
C ASP A 166 -3.86 4.54 16.51
N PRO A 167 -2.55 4.70 16.26
CA PRO A 167 -1.64 3.57 16.08
C PRO A 167 -1.47 2.66 17.30
N GLU A 168 -1.78 3.15 18.51
CA GLU A 168 -1.57 2.45 19.78
C GLU A 168 -2.82 1.67 20.24
N GLY A 169 -3.95 1.87 19.57
CA GLY A 169 -5.22 1.19 19.84
C GLY A 169 -6.02 1.78 21.00
N SER A 170 -5.75 3.01 21.44
CA SER A 170 -6.47 3.64 22.57
C SER A 170 -7.98 3.78 22.33
N GLY A 171 -8.40 3.85 21.07
CA GLY A 171 -9.82 3.88 20.70
C GLY A 171 -10.47 2.51 20.50
N LEU A 172 -9.80 1.39 20.79
CA LEU A 172 -10.27 0.02 20.51
C LEU A 172 -10.59 -0.75 21.79
N ALA A 173 -11.72 -1.47 21.78
CA ALA A 173 -12.05 -2.49 22.77
C ALA A 173 -12.43 -3.79 22.04
N ALA A 174 -11.75 -4.89 22.36
CA ALA A 174 -12.04 -6.23 21.87
C ALA A 174 -12.74 -7.04 22.97
N GLN A 175 -14.05 -7.22 22.83
CA GLN A 175 -14.85 -8.00 23.77
C GLN A 175 -14.87 -9.46 23.34
N VAL A 176 -14.23 -10.32 24.11
CA VAL A 176 -14.16 -11.76 23.88
C VAL A 176 -15.24 -12.45 24.68
N VAL A 177 -16.38 -12.69 24.06
CA VAL A 177 -17.53 -13.23 24.78
C VAL A 177 -17.34 -14.73 25.04
N ASP A 178 -17.78 -15.18 26.21
CA ASP A 178 -17.62 -16.55 26.74
C ASP A 178 -16.16 -16.94 27.06
N ALA A 179 -15.17 -16.11 26.68
CA ALA A 179 -13.74 -16.24 26.98
C ALA A 179 -13.14 -17.64 26.72
N SER A 180 -13.70 -18.36 25.73
CA SER A 180 -13.17 -19.67 25.34
C SER A 180 -11.75 -19.55 24.76
N PRO A 181 -10.92 -20.61 24.83
CA PRO A 181 -9.60 -20.59 24.20
C PRO A 181 -9.64 -20.23 22.72
N ASP A 182 -10.67 -20.69 22.00
CA ASP A 182 -10.86 -20.38 20.57
C ASP A 182 -11.22 -18.90 20.35
N ALA A 183 -12.13 -18.35 21.16
CA ALA A 183 -12.49 -16.93 21.07
C ALA A 183 -11.31 -16.02 21.45
N ALA A 184 -10.52 -16.40 22.45
CA ALA A 184 -9.29 -15.71 22.81
C ALA A 184 -8.24 -15.79 21.69
N GLY A 185 -8.07 -16.96 21.07
CA GLY A 185 -7.22 -17.15 19.91
C GLY A 185 -7.61 -16.24 18.75
N ALA A 186 -8.90 -16.23 18.39
CA ALA A 186 -9.44 -15.36 17.35
C ALA A 186 -9.23 -13.86 17.67
N ALA A 187 -9.42 -13.46 18.93
CA ALA A 187 -9.17 -12.10 19.38
C ALA A 187 -7.71 -11.68 19.18
N TRP A 188 -6.77 -12.51 19.62
CA TRP A 188 -5.35 -12.25 19.47
C TRP A 188 -4.91 -12.24 18.01
N THR A 189 -5.44 -13.13 17.16
CA THR A 189 -5.18 -13.10 15.71
C THR A 189 -5.66 -11.79 15.09
N LEU A 190 -6.89 -11.37 15.41
CA LEU A 190 -7.45 -10.12 14.93
C LEU A 190 -6.59 -8.92 15.33
N LEU A 191 -6.26 -8.81 16.62
CA LEU A 191 -5.46 -7.70 17.14
C LEU A 191 -4.03 -7.69 16.61
N ALA A 192 -3.42 -8.86 16.45
CA ALA A 192 -2.10 -8.98 15.84
C ALA A 192 -2.10 -8.48 14.39
N ARG A 193 -3.16 -8.77 13.64
CA ARG A 193 -3.31 -8.22 12.29
C ARG A 193 -3.54 -6.71 12.27
N LEU A 194 -4.39 -6.20 13.16
CA LEU A 194 -4.59 -4.75 13.28
C LEU A 194 -3.29 -4.03 13.69
N ALA A 195 -2.47 -4.64 14.55
CA ALA A 195 -1.14 -4.14 14.91
C ALA A 195 -0.17 -4.13 13.70
N GLN A 196 -0.26 -5.13 12.81
CA GLN A 196 0.52 -5.14 11.56
C GLN A 196 0.12 -3.99 10.62
N ILE A 197 -1.16 -3.61 10.62
CA ILE A 197 -1.67 -2.49 9.84
C ILE A 197 -1.18 -1.16 10.43
N SER A 198 -1.26 -0.97 11.75
CA SER A 198 -0.79 0.26 12.42
C SER A 198 0.74 0.37 12.45
N GLY A 199 1.46 -0.75 12.31
CA GLY A 199 2.90 -0.83 12.45
C GLY A 199 3.41 -0.78 13.89
N LEU A 200 2.50 -0.77 14.88
CA LEU A 200 2.81 -0.71 16.31
C LEU A 200 1.96 -1.72 17.10
N PRO A 201 2.49 -2.28 18.21
CA PRO A 201 1.66 -3.05 19.13
C PRO A 201 0.47 -2.21 19.61
N LEU A 202 -0.73 -2.80 19.66
CA LEU A 202 -1.94 -2.14 20.16
C LEU A 202 -2.01 -2.18 21.69
N TYR A 203 -0.98 -1.65 22.35
CA TYR A 203 -0.79 -1.78 23.80
C TYR A 203 -1.78 -0.97 24.65
N ARG A 204 -2.56 -0.08 24.03
CA ARG A 204 -3.66 0.66 24.67
C ARG A 204 -5.05 0.14 24.32
N ALA A 205 -5.15 -0.92 23.52
CA ALA A 205 -6.42 -1.59 23.25
C ALA A 205 -6.87 -2.36 24.51
N GLU A 206 -8.17 -2.27 24.83
CA GLU A 206 -8.77 -3.07 25.89
C GLU A 206 -9.20 -4.42 25.33
N ILE A 207 -8.95 -5.50 26.08
CA ILE A 207 -9.25 -6.86 25.65
C ILE A 207 -9.74 -7.64 26.86
N GLY A 208 -10.90 -8.28 26.74
CA GLY A 208 -11.41 -9.11 27.82
C GLY A 208 -12.85 -9.54 27.59
N ALA A 209 -13.41 -10.29 28.55
CA ALA A 209 -14.85 -10.62 28.55
C ALA A 209 -15.71 -9.40 28.85
N ASP A 210 -15.21 -8.50 29.70
CA ASP A 210 -15.84 -7.25 30.10
C ASP A 210 -14.81 -6.09 30.06
N PRO A 211 -14.35 -5.67 28.85
CA PRO A 211 -13.38 -4.61 28.72
C PRO A 211 -14.03 -3.24 28.96
N ASP A 212 -13.23 -2.22 29.32
CA ASP A 212 -13.74 -0.85 29.35
C ASP A 212 -14.14 -0.41 27.93
N LEU A 213 -15.42 -0.09 27.75
CA LEU A 213 -16.00 0.31 26.46
C LEU A 213 -16.04 1.83 26.28
N LYS A 214 -15.73 2.60 27.33
CA LYS A 214 -15.92 4.05 27.33
C LYS A 214 -15.06 4.72 26.24
N ASP A 215 -15.73 5.52 25.40
CA ASP A 215 -15.13 6.27 24.29
C ASP A 215 -14.39 5.41 23.23
N ARG A 216 -14.61 4.09 23.24
CA ARG A 216 -13.95 3.11 22.37
C ARG A 216 -14.91 2.55 21.32
N LYS A 217 -14.31 2.04 20.24
CA LYS A 217 -14.97 1.27 19.19
C LYS A 217 -14.86 -0.19 19.56
N VAL A 218 -16.01 -0.84 19.68
CA VAL A 218 -16.11 -2.19 20.21
C VAL A 218 -16.11 -3.19 19.06
N VAL A 219 -15.25 -4.19 19.15
CA VAL A 219 -15.28 -5.38 18.31
C VAL A 219 -15.64 -6.57 19.19
N VAL A 220 -16.80 -7.16 18.95
CA VAL A 220 -17.30 -8.33 19.69
C VAL A 220 -16.85 -9.59 18.97
N ILE A 221 -16.25 -10.52 19.71
CA ILE A 221 -15.67 -11.75 19.20
C ILE A 221 -16.38 -12.93 19.86
N ARG A 222 -17.13 -13.68 19.05
CA ARG A 222 -17.93 -14.84 19.47
C ARG A 222 -18.23 -15.74 18.28
N ALA A 223 -18.59 -16.99 18.55
CA ALA A 223 -19.21 -17.85 17.54
C ALA A 223 -20.52 -17.21 16.99
N PHE A 224 -20.67 -17.25 15.67
CA PHE A 224 -21.79 -16.57 14.99
C PHE A 224 -23.16 -17.11 15.42
N GLN A 225 -23.27 -18.42 15.63
CA GLN A 225 -24.50 -19.07 16.11
C GLN A 225 -24.95 -18.55 17.48
N ASP A 226 -24.01 -18.15 18.33
CA ASP A 226 -24.23 -17.74 19.72
C ASP A 226 -24.36 -16.22 19.89
N LEU A 227 -24.24 -15.44 18.80
CA LEU A 227 -24.44 -14.00 18.84
C LEU A 227 -25.91 -13.66 19.11
N ASP A 228 -26.16 -12.65 19.96
CA ASP A 228 -27.50 -12.26 20.38
C ASP A 228 -28.39 -11.87 19.18
N PRO A 229 -29.72 -12.08 19.25
CA PRO A 229 -30.63 -11.77 18.14
C PRO A 229 -30.65 -10.29 17.77
N GLU A 230 -30.43 -9.40 18.72
CA GLU A 230 -30.49 -7.95 18.52
C GLU A 230 -29.36 -7.42 17.61
N PRO A 231 -28.06 -7.68 17.87
CA PRO A 231 -26.99 -7.36 16.91
C PRO A 231 -27.18 -8.03 15.55
N LYS A 232 -27.68 -9.27 15.50
CA LYS A 232 -27.96 -9.99 14.24
C LYS A 232 -29.04 -9.28 13.41
N ALA A 233 -30.08 -8.78 14.06
CA ALA A 233 -31.17 -8.07 13.40
C ALA A 233 -30.78 -6.65 12.97
N ALA A 234 -29.93 -5.97 13.75
CA ALA A 234 -29.43 -4.63 13.46
C ALA A 234 -28.29 -4.61 12.44
N ALA A 235 -27.63 -5.75 12.20
CA ALA A 235 -26.53 -5.84 11.25
C ALA A 235 -27.02 -5.51 9.83
N PRO A 236 -26.30 -4.65 9.08
CA PRO A 236 -26.58 -4.42 7.68
C PRO A 236 -26.31 -5.66 6.80
N TRP A 237 -25.84 -6.77 7.37
CA TRP A 237 -25.62 -8.04 6.69
C TRP A 237 -26.57 -9.09 7.23
N ARG A 238 -27.24 -9.81 6.34
CA ARG A 238 -27.94 -11.04 6.69
C ARG A 238 -27.14 -12.21 6.15
N LEU A 239 -26.53 -12.98 7.06
CA LEU A 239 -25.82 -14.21 6.74
C LEU A 239 -26.82 -15.37 6.87
N SER A 240 -27.03 -16.13 5.80
CA SER A 240 -27.77 -17.40 5.82
C SER A 240 -26.97 -18.48 5.11
N ASP A 241 -27.25 -19.76 5.40
CA ASP A 241 -26.55 -20.92 4.83
C ASP A 241 -26.61 -20.99 3.29
N ALA A 242 -27.58 -20.30 2.67
CA ALA A 242 -27.79 -20.29 1.22
C ALA A 242 -27.45 -18.95 0.55
N GLN A 243 -27.60 -17.82 1.25
CA GLN A 243 -27.37 -16.48 0.70
C GLN A 243 -26.93 -15.49 1.79
N SER A 244 -25.81 -14.81 1.55
CA SER A 244 -25.46 -13.62 2.31
C SER A 244 -25.88 -12.40 1.49
N PHE A 245 -26.44 -11.35 2.10
CA PHE A 245 -26.67 -10.08 1.41
C PHE A 245 -26.57 -8.90 2.37
N ALA A 246 -26.16 -7.74 1.84
CA ALA A 246 -26.07 -6.50 2.59
C ALA A 246 -27.28 -5.61 2.28
N ASP A 247 -28.06 -5.25 3.31
CA ASP A 247 -29.23 -4.38 3.23
C ASP A 247 -28.84 -2.95 3.67
N TYR A 248 -28.70 -2.05 2.70
CA TYR A 248 -28.44 -0.64 2.94
C TYR A 248 -29.75 0.12 2.94
N GLY A 249 -30.40 0.24 4.11
CA GLY A 249 -31.69 0.94 4.25
C GLY A 249 -31.70 2.39 3.73
N SER A 250 -30.54 3.03 3.57
CA SER A 250 -30.38 4.43 3.15
C SER A 250 -29.96 4.65 1.69
N LEU A 251 -29.71 3.60 0.89
CA LEU A 251 -29.19 3.74 -0.49
C LEU A 251 -30.20 3.42 -1.60
N ARG A 252 -31.45 3.11 -1.25
CA ARG A 252 -32.51 2.78 -2.24
C ARG A 252 -32.79 3.88 -3.27
N THR A 253 -32.36 5.13 -3.05
CA THR A 253 -32.70 6.27 -3.91
C THR A 253 -31.58 6.83 -4.77
N ILE A 254 -30.31 6.44 -4.61
CA ILE A 254 -29.19 7.08 -5.34
C ILE A 254 -28.43 6.14 -6.29
N ALA A 255 -28.51 4.82 -6.16
CA ALA A 255 -27.67 3.94 -6.97
C ALA A 255 -28.30 2.58 -7.29
N GLU A 256 -29.45 2.57 -7.95
CA GLU A 256 -30.00 1.33 -8.54
C GLU A 256 -29.39 0.99 -9.90
N ALA A 257 -28.73 1.93 -10.59
CA ALA A 257 -28.33 1.71 -12.00
C ALA A 257 -26.96 1.05 -12.22
N GLU A 258 -26.04 1.06 -11.25
CA GLU A 258 -24.68 0.49 -11.44
C GLU A 258 -24.27 -0.59 -10.41
N ILE A 259 -25.06 -0.82 -9.35
CA ILE A 259 -24.72 -1.77 -8.27
C ILE A 259 -25.41 -3.12 -8.49
N GLY A 260 -25.30 -3.64 -9.70
CA GLY A 260 -25.74 -4.99 -10.06
C GLY A 260 -24.62 -6.00 -9.80
N GLY A 261 -24.62 -6.65 -8.63
CA GLY A 261 -23.93 -7.93 -8.42
C GLY A 261 -22.77 -7.93 -7.41
N ALA A 262 -22.78 -8.95 -6.55
CA ALA A 262 -21.67 -9.68 -5.90
C ALA A 262 -20.44 -8.95 -5.30
N TRP A 263 -20.32 -7.63 -5.31
CA TRP A 263 -19.13 -6.91 -4.84
C TRP A 263 -18.77 -7.21 -3.36
N TRP A 264 -19.77 -7.45 -2.52
CA TRP A 264 -19.58 -7.81 -1.11
C TRP A 264 -19.01 -9.22 -0.94
N GLN A 265 -19.22 -10.13 -1.92
CA GLN A 265 -18.60 -11.46 -1.93
C GLN A 265 -17.07 -11.33 -2.05
N HIS A 266 -16.61 -10.36 -2.85
CA HIS A 266 -15.18 -10.02 -2.92
C HIS A 266 -14.63 -9.51 -1.59
N SER A 267 -15.37 -8.64 -0.88
CA SER A 267 -14.93 -8.14 0.43
C SER A 267 -14.89 -9.24 1.50
N LEU A 268 -15.85 -10.18 1.50
CA LEU A 268 -15.85 -11.34 2.40
C LEU A 268 -14.70 -12.30 2.08
N ALA A 269 -14.54 -12.68 0.81
CA ALA A 269 -13.46 -13.57 0.38
C ALA A 269 -12.09 -13.00 0.75
N ARG A 270 -11.91 -11.67 0.65
CA ARG A 270 -10.66 -11.01 1.08
C ARG A 270 -10.43 -11.04 2.58
N ILE A 271 -11.47 -10.92 3.39
CA ILE A 271 -11.33 -11.08 4.85
C ILE A 271 -11.00 -12.54 5.21
N GLN A 272 -11.64 -13.51 4.57
CA GLN A 272 -11.34 -14.92 4.78
C GLN A 272 -9.87 -15.21 4.45
N ASP A 273 -9.43 -14.79 3.26
CA ASP A 273 -8.02 -14.88 2.85
C ASP A 273 -7.08 -14.16 3.83
N TRP A 274 -7.49 -13.01 4.39
CA TRP A 274 -6.71 -12.27 5.39
C TRP A 274 -6.51 -13.04 6.70
N PHE A 275 -7.47 -13.88 7.10
CA PHE A 275 -7.30 -14.77 8.25
C PHE A 275 -6.50 -16.04 7.89
N GLU A 276 -6.67 -16.57 6.69
CA GLU A 276 -6.05 -17.82 6.23
C GLU A 276 -4.59 -17.66 5.76
N THR A 277 -4.24 -16.50 5.21
CA THR A 277 -2.88 -16.22 4.73
C THR A 277 -1.91 -16.34 5.91
N GLN A 278 -0.92 -17.22 5.84
CA GLN A 278 0.09 -17.31 6.90
C GLN A 278 0.69 -15.93 7.18
N ILE A 279 0.73 -15.55 8.46
CA ILE A 279 1.41 -14.32 8.89
C ILE A 279 2.84 -14.42 8.35
N ALA A 280 3.21 -13.50 7.46
CA ALA A 280 4.56 -13.48 6.92
C ALA A 280 5.52 -13.51 8.11
N SER A 281 6.41 -14.51 8.13
CA SER A 281 7.45 -14.62 9.14
C SER A 281 8.11 -13.25 9.31
N PRO A 282 8.47 -12.81 10.54
CA PRO A 282 9.18 -11.57 10.74
C PRO A 282 10.30 -11.51 9.72
N ARG A 283 10.26 -10.54 8.81
CA ARG A 283 11.23 -10.46 7.72
C ARG A 283 12.58 -10.30 8.38
N ASP A 284 13.37 -11.38 8.39
CA ASP A 284 14.79 -11.31 8.72
C ASP A 284 15.39 -10.32 7.72
N HIS A 285 15.67 -9.09 8.18
CA HIS A 285 16.30 -8.05 7.38
C HIS A 285 17.77 -8.43 7.17
N ARG A 286 18.02 -9.58 6.53
CA ARG A 286 19.31 -9.85 5.91
C ARG A 286 19.31 -9.10 4.59
N VAL A 287 19.93 -7.92 4.61
CA VAL A 287 20.44 -7.29 3.40
C VAL A 287 21.46 -8.26 2.79
N ARG A 288 20.98 -9.20 1.96
CA ARG A 288 21.85 -9.95 1.08
C ARG A 288 22.13 -9.06 -0.11
N VAL A 289 23.29 -8.40 -0.08
CA VAL A 289 23.91 -7.84 -1.28
C VAL A 289 24.21 -9.03 -2.19
N LEU A 290 23.29 -9.33 -3.10
CA LEU A 290 23.49 -10.28 -4.17
C LEU A 290 24.09 -9.50 -5.34
N TYR A 291 25.39 -9.69 -5.58
CA TYR A 291 26.04 -9.21 -6.79
C TYR A 291 25.27 -9.75 -8.01
N ALA A 292 24.78 -8.85 -8.86
CA ALA A 292 24.10 -9.21 -10.10
C ALA A 292 25.12 -9.70 -11.13
N ASP A 293 25.53 -10.95 -10.99
CA ASP A 293 26.43 -11.67 -11.89
C ASP A 293 25.76 -12.04 -13.23
N GLN A 294 24.73 -11.31 -13.71
CA GLN A 294 23.90 -11.74 -14.85
C GLN A 294 23.91 -10.85 -16.08
N ILE A 295 24.15 -9.54 -15.97
CA ILE A 295 24.35 -8.68 -17.16
C ILE A 295 25.81 -8.71 -17.62
N LEU A 296 26.75 -8.85 -16.67
CA LEU A 296 28.13 -9.21 -17.00
C LEU A 296 28.20 -10.56 -17.71
N ARG A 297 27.29 -11.52 -17.51
CA ARG A 297 27.34 -12.81 -18.23
C ARG A 297 27.03 -12.70 -19.73
N SER A 298 26.28 -11.69 -20.18
CA SER A 298 26.09 -11.43 -21.61
C SER A 298 27.30 -10.73 -22.26
N CYS A 299 28.05 -9.90 -21.52
CA CYS A 299 29.29 -9.29 -22.02
C CYS A 299 30.57 -10.09 -21.70
N ALA A 300 30.52 -11.05 -20.77
CA ALA A 300 31.67 -11.84 -20.28
C ALA A 300 31.63 -13.32 -20.68
N ARG A 301 30.65 -13.77 -21.49
CA ARG A 301 30.71 -15.14 -22.04
C ARG A 301 31.81 -15.22 -23.12
N ARG A 302 32.95 -15.73 -22.65
CA ARG A 302 34.16 -16.22 -23.35
C ARG A 302 35.27 -15.18 -23.54
N ARG A 303 35.99 -14.91 -22.45
CA ARG A 303 37.46 -14.89 -22.55
C ARG A 303 37.94 -16.34 -22.46
N TYR A 304 38.41 -16.84 -23.62
CA TYR A 304 39.07 -18.13 -23.88
C TYR A 304 38.21 -19.40 -23.73
#